data_AF-A0A1G2ZI30-F1
#
_entry.id   AF-A0A1G2ZI30-F1
#
_cell.length_a   1.000
_cell.length_b   1.000
_cell.length_c   1.000
_cell.angle_alpha   90.00
_cell.angle_beta   90.00
_cell.angle_gamma   90.00
#
_symmetry.space_group_name_H-M   'P 1'
#
loop_
_entity.id
_entity.type
_entity.pdbx_description
1 polymer ?
#
loop_
_entity_poly.entity_id
_entity_poly.type
_entity_poly.pdbx_seq_one_letter_code
_entity_poly.pdbx_strand_id
1 'polypeptide(L)' 'MKTKDKLVFSITLEDLQSEALRMIGRTLTDEEIYIAKKGLESGLLTSIDVVYRTIFTEMIGNEKS' A
#
# COMPACT_ATOMS: atom_id res chain seq x y z
N MET A 1 5.60 -26.00 -3.66
CA MET A 1 5.60 -24.99 -2.57
C MET A 1 4.43 -24.04 -2.83
N LYS A 2 3.45 -23.95 -1.92
CA LYS A 2 2.22 -23.18 -2.14
C LYS A 2 2.58 -21.69 -2.26
N THR A 3 2.38 -21.09 -3.43
CA THR A 3 2.46 -19.64 -3.69
C THR A 3 1.40 -18.81 -2.94
N LYS A 4 0.58 -19.45 -2.10
CA LYS A 4 -0.62 -18.86 -1.50
C LYS A 4 -0.35 -17.83 -0.40
N ASP A 5 0.84 -17.83 0.20
CA ASP A 5 1.13 -17.00 1.38
C ASP A 5 2.24 -15.95 1.13
N LYS A 6 2.56 -15.64 -0.12
CA LYS A 6 3.54 -14.60 -0.44
C LYS A 6 2.86 -13.22 -0.40
N LEU A 7 3.43 -12.30 0.37
CA LEU A 7 3.04 -10.90 0.37
C LEU A 7 3.32 -10.29 -1.01
N VAL A 8 2.31 -9.66 -1.61
CA VAL A 8 2.44 -8.90 -2.87
C VAL A 8 2.74 -7.43 -2.57
N PHE A 9 2.24 -6.92 -1.44
CA PHE A 9 2.44 -5.55 -0.99
C PHE A 9 2.42 -5.50 0.55
N SER A 10 3.30 -4.68 1.13
CA SER A 10 3.34 -4.41 2.57
C SER A 10 3.94 -3.03 2.81
N ILE A 11 3.44 -2.33 3.83
CA ILE A 11 4.05 -1.11 4.37
C ILE A 11 4.51 -1.43 5.78
N THR A 12 5.80 -1.26 6.06
CA THR A 12 6.33 -1.47 7.41
C THR A 12 6.10 -0.23 8.27
N LEU A 13 6.25 -0.38 9.59
CA LEU A 13 6.22 0.77 10.48
C LEU A 13 7.39 1.72 10.21
N GLU A 14 8.55 1.20 9.81
CA GLU A 14 9.73 1.99 9.46
C GLU A 14 9.48 2.85 8.22
N ASP A 15 8.82 2.31 7.19
CA ASP A 15 8.41 3.08 6.01
C ASP A 15 7.48 4.24 6.41
N LEU A 16 6.47 3.95 7.24
CA LEU A 16 5.53 4.96 7.73
C LEU A 16 6.24 6.05 8.54
N GLN A 17 7.17 5.66 9.41
CA GLN A 17 7.94 6.59 10.24
C GLN A 17 8.91 7.44 9.41
N SER A 18 9.52 6.85 8.38
CA SER A 18 10.39 7.57 7.44
C SER A 18 9.61 8.62 6.67
N GLU A 19 8.39 8.29 6.22
CA GLU A 19 7.53 9.27 5.56
C GLU A 19 7.05 10.36 6.50
N ALA A 20 6.73 10.03 7.75
CA ALA A 20 6.40 11.05 8.75
C ALA A 20 7.59 11.99 9.00
N LEU A 21 8.81 11.45 9.13
CA LEU A 21 10.00 12.27 9.29
C LEU A 21 10.21 13.20 8.09
N ARG A 22 9.99 12.71 6.86
CA ARG A 22 10.09 13.50 5.63
C ARG A 22 9.02 14.59 5.51
N MET A 23 7.77 14.28 5.86
CA MET A 23 6.62 15.15 5.63
C MET A 23 6.35 16.14 6.76
N ILE A 24 6.55 15.73 8.01
CA ILE A 24 6.24 16.52 9.21
C ILE A 24 7.46 16.76 10.12
N GLY A 25 8.64 16.27 9.76
CA GLY A 25 9.90 16.57 10.45
C GLY A 25 10.13 15.79 11.75
N ARG A 26 9.29 14.80 12.06
CA ARG A 26 9.45 13.92 13.24
C ARG A 26 8.75 12.57 13.05
N THR A 27 9.07 11.63 13.93
CA THR A 27 8.34 10.37 14.03
C THR A 27 6.96 10.55 14.66
N LEU A 28 6.04 9.66 14.31
CA LEU A 28 4.69 9.54 14.84
C LEU A 28 4.69 8.90 16.23
N THR A 29 3.77 9.34 17.08
CA THR A 29 3.41 8.66 18.33
C THR A 29 2.50 7.45 18.05
N ASP A 30 2.27 6.60 19.06
CA ASP A 30 1.39 5.42 18.91
C ASP A 30 -0.04 5.77 18.47
N GLU A 31 -0.58 6.88 18.98
CA GLU A 31 -1.91 7.37 18.59
C GLU A 31 -1.92 7.85 17.13
N GLU A 32 -0.88 8.56 16.72
CA GLU A 32 -0.73 9.02 15.34
C GLU A 32 -0.50 7.86 14.37
N ILE A 33 0.25 6.83 14.77
CA ILE A 33 0.40 5.58 14.01
C ILE A 33 -0.96 4.91 13.82
N TYR A 34 -1.80 4.87 14.86
CA TYR A 34 -3.13 4.28 14.76
C TYR A 34 -4.00 5.04 13.73
N ILE A 35 -3.98 6.37 13.78
CA ILE A 35 -4.70 7.21 12.80
C ILE A 35 -4.15 7.00 11.39
N ALA A 36 -2.83 7.00 11.22
CA ALA A 36 -2.19 6.80 9.93
C ALA A 36 -2.53 5.43 9.33
N LYS A 37 -2.54 4.37 10.14
CA LYS A 37 -2.97 3.02 9.71
C LYS A 37 -4.40 3.03 9.19
N LYS A 38 -5.33 3.67 9.92
CA LYS A 38 -6.73 3.80 9.49
C LYS A 38 -6.86 4.58 8.19
N GLY A 39 -6.08 5.64 8.03
CA GLY A 39 -6.02 6.42 6.79
C GLY A 39 -5.50 5.60 5.61
N LEU A 40 -4.41 4.85 5.80
CA LEU A 40 -3.84 3.97 4.78
C LEU A 40 -4.81 2.84 4.39
N GLU A 41 -5.45 2.20 5.36
CA GLU A 41 -6.48 1.18 5.12
C GLU A 41 -7.60 1.74 4.25
N SER A 42 -8.17 2.88 4.64
CA SER A 42 -9.26 3.51 3.90
C SER A 42 -8.83 3.95 2.49
N GLY A 43 -7.71 4.65 2.38
CA GLY A 43 -7.21 5.18 1.10
C GLY A 43 -6.83 4.09 0.11
N LEU A 44 -6.14 3.04 0.56
CA LEU A 44 -5.72 1.94 -0.31
C LEU A 44 -6.89 1.01 -0.67
N LEU A 45 -7.80 0.71 0.28
CA LEU A 45 -8.93 -0.19 0.02
C LEU A 45 -10.01 0.43 -0.87
N THR A 46 -10.22 1.74 -0.83
CA THR A 46 -11.29 2.41 -1.59
C THR A 46 -11.15 2.24 -3.11
N SER A 47 -9.94 1.96 -3.62
CA SER A 47 -9.71 1.85 -5.07
C SER A 47 -8.92 0.61 -5.49
N ILE A 48 -8.70 -0.35 -4.59
CA ILE A 48 -7.82 -1.49 -4.87
C ILE A 48 -8.30 -2.32 -6.06
N ASP A 49 -9.62 -2.48 -6.22
CA ASP A 49 -10.22 -3.22 -7.33
C ASP A 49 -9.97 -2.54 -8.68
N VAL A 50 -9.99 -1.20 -8.72
CA VAL A 50 -9.72 -0.43 -9.94
C VAL A 50 -8.24 -0.51 -10.29
N VAL A 51 -7.36 -0.44 -9.28
CA VAL A 51 -5.92 -0.61 -9.44
C VAL A 51 -5.61 -1.99 -10.02
N TYR A 52 -6.17 -3.06 -9.46
CA TYR A 52 -5.97 -4.42 -10.01
C TYR A 52 -6.48 -4.56 -11.43
N ARG A 53 -7.67 -4.03 -11.74
CA ARG A 53 -8.19 -4.05 -13.12
C ARG A 53 -7.24 -3.35 -14.07
N THR A 54 -6.76 -2.17 -13.71
CA THR A 54 -5.82 -1.39 -14.54
C THR A 54 -4.52 -2.16 -14.77
N ILE A 55 -3.89 -2.65 -13.69
CA ILE A 55 -2.65 -3.45 -13.77
C ILE A 55 -2.83 -4.67 -14.67
N PHE A 56 -3.92 -5.43 -14.51
CA PHE A 56 -4.14 -6.63 -15.31
C PHE A 56 -4.51 -6.31 -16.76
N THR A 57 -5.25 -5.23 -17.01
CA THR A 57 -5.52 -4.77 -18.38
C THR A 57 -4.23 -4.36 -19.09
N GLU A 58 -3.33 -3.64 -18.42
CA GLU A 58 -2.02 -3.28 -19.00
C GLU A 58 -1.14 -4.52 -19.22
N MET A 59 -1.10 -5.44 -18.25
CA MET A 59 -0.27 -6.65 -18.32
C MET A 59 -0.73 -7.60 -19.44
N ILE A 60 -2.04 -7.85 -19.56
CA ILE A 60 -2.62 -8.81 -20.52
C ILE A 60 -2.91 -8.15 -21.87
N GLY A 61 -3.18 -6.84 -21.89
CA GLY A 61 -3.48 -6.07 -23.10
C GLY A 61 -2.34 -6.07 -24.12
N ASN A 62 -1.10 -6.36 -23.69
CA ASN A 62 0.07 -6.51 -24.57
C ASN A 62 0.29 -7.93 -25.13
N GLU A 63 -0.52 -8.93 -24.75
CA GLU A 63 -0.33 -10.33 -25.23
C GLU A 63 -1.09 -10.65 -26.53
N LYS A 64 -1.86 -9.70 -27.09
CA LYS A 64 -2.69 -9.91 -28.29
C LYS A 64 -2.28 -9.08 -29.51
N SER A 65 -1.05 -8.58 -29.58
CA SER A 65 -0.51 -7.96 -30.81
C SER A 65 0.45 -8.89 -31.54
#